data_AF-A0A0T9PPQ7-F1
#
_entry.id   AF-A0A0T9PPQ7-F1
#
_cell.length_a   1.000
_cell.length_b   1.000
_cell.length_c   1.000
_cell.angle_alpha   90.00
_cell.angle_beta   90.00
_cell.angle_gamma   90.00
#
_symmetry.space_group_name_H-M   'P 1'
#
loop_
_entity.id
_entity.type
_entity.pdbx_description
1 polymer ?
#
loop_
_entity_poly.entity_id
_entity_poly.type
_entity_poly.pdbx_seq_one_letter_code
_entity_poly.pdbx_strand_id
1 'polypeptide(L)' 'MEGEPEVVLDYYNALLSDNSQKVIASQSIFNGNIQTISGNGDAKFAEVNITDIYGKPIEVITVGQRVVLNIVLDVKKI' A
#
# COMPACT_ATOMS: atom_id res chain seq x y z
N MET A 1 -11.78 -2.23 -27.35
CA MET A 1 -11.38 -2.21 -25.93
C MET A 1 -9.88 -2.39 -25.90
N GLU A 2 -9.15 -1.31 -26.13
CA GLU A 2 -7.68 -1.27 -25.97
C GLU A 2 -7.44 -0.95 -24.49
N GLY A 3 -7.21 -1.99 -23.68
CA GLY A 3 -6.85 -1.84 -22.28
C GLY A 3 -5.42 -1.35 -22.16
N GLU A 4 -5.20 -0.34 -21.31
CA GLU A 4 -3.95 0.41 -21.25
C GLU A 4 -2.72 -0.46 -20.93
N PRO A 5 -1.55 -0.16 -21.51
CA PRO A 5 -0.33 -0.99 -21.46
C PRO A 5 0.24 -1.24 -20.05
N GLU A 6 -0.19 -0.48 -19.05
CA GLU A 6 0.35 -0.50 -17.68
C GLU A 6 0.05 -1.80 -16.93
N VAL A 7 -1.12 -2.42 -17.16
CA VAL A 7 -1.57 -3.59 -16.39
C VAL A 7 -0.69 -4.82 -16.61
N VAL A 8 0.01 -4.87 -17.75
CA VAL A 8 0.86 -6.01 -18.11
C VAL A 8 2.19 -5.97 -17.35
N LEU A 9 2.71 -4.79 -17.02
CA LEU A 9 4.06 -4.65 -16.44
C LEU A 9 4.14 -5.14 -14.99
N ASP A 10 3.15 -4.82 -14.16
CA ASP A 10 3.11 -5.25 -12.76
C ASP A 10 2.96 -6.77 -12.61
N TYR A 11 2.20 -7.40 -13.50
CA TYR A 11 2.04 -8.86 -13.51
C TYR A 11 3.37 -9.58 -13.80
N TYR A 12 4.17 -9.08 -14.74
CA TYR A 12 5.49 -9.65 -15.05
C TYR A 12 6.53 -9.38 -13.94
N ASN A 13 6.50 -8.19 -13.31
CA ASN A 13 7.40 -7.88 -12.19
C ASN A 13 7.14 -8.77 -10.95
N ALA A 14 5.87 -9.11 -10.71
CA ALA A 14 5.49 -10.02 -9.63
C ALA A 14 5.92 -11.48 -9.89
N LEU A 15 5.85 -11.94 -11.15
CA LEU A 15 6.27 -13.29 -11.56
C LEU A 15 7.80 -13.47 -11.56
N LEU A 16 8.57 -12.42 -11.86
CA LEU A 16 10.04 -12.48 -11.87
C LEU A 16 10.65 -12.39 -10.47
N SER A 17 9.90 -11.87 -9.49
CA SER A 17 10.33 -11.76 -8.09
C SER A 17 10.13 -13.05 -7.29
N ASP A 18 10.12 -14.20 -7.98
CA ASP A 18 9.93 -15.55 -7.44
C ASP A 18 11.13 -15.99 -6.58
N ASN A 19 11.26 -15.36 -5.41
CA ASN A 19 11.99 -15.86 -4.28
C ASN A 19 11.06 -15.91 -3.06
N SER A 20 10.32 -17.02 -2.98
CA SER A 20 9.99 -17.74 -1.74
C SER A 20 8.79 -17.32 -0.88
N GLN A 21 7.95 -16.36 -1.26
CA GLN A 21 6.76 -16.05 -0.46
C GLN A 21 5.55 -15.79 -1.35
N LYS A 22 4.47 -16.54 -1.09
CA LYS A 22 3.21 -16.57 -1.84
C LYS A 22 2.58 -15.17 -1.87
N VAL A 23 2.94 -14.35 -2.88
CA VAL A 23 2.40 -13.00 -3.03
C VAL A 23 0.96 -13.12 -3.54
N ILE A 24 -0.01 -12.84 -2.68
CA ILE A 24 -1.41 -12.76 -3.07
C ILE A 24 -1.62 -11.36 -3.62
N ALA A 25 -1.69 -11.22 -4.94
CA ALA A 25 -2.15 -10.00 -5.60
C ALA A 25 -3.68 -10.04 -5.71
N SER A 26 -4.37 -9.15 -5.01
CA SER A 26 -5.82 -9.00 -5.11
C SER A 26 -6.17 -7.60 -5.59
N GLN A 27 -7.09 -7.53 -6.55
CA GLN A 27 -7.69 -6.28 -7.00
C GLN A 27 -9.00 -6.12 -6.23
N SER A 28 -9.07 -5.11 -5.37
CA SER A 28 -10.32 -4.73 -4.69
C SER A 28 -10.75 -3.36 -5.16
N ILE A 29 -12.03 -3.22 -5.51
CA ILE A 29 -12.63 -1.92 -5.81
C ILE A 29 -12.96 -1.26 -4.46
N PHE A 30 -12.20 -0.23 -4.08
CA PHE A 30 -12.52 0.62 -2.94
C PHE A 30 -12.85 2.02 -3.45
N ASN A 31 -14.06 2.51 -3.19
CA ASN A 31 -14.54 3.82 -3.67
C ASN A 31 -14.29 4.08 -5.16
N GLY A 32 -14.53 3.08 -6.02
CA GLY A 32 -14.42 3.22 -7.48
C GLY A 32 -12.99 3.23 -8.04
N ASN A 33 -11.96 3.09 -7.19
CA ASN A 33 -10.57 2.94 -7.62
C ASN A 33 -10.13 1.48 -7.53
N ILE A 34 -9.35 1.03 -8.53
CA ILE A 34 -8.72 -0.30 -8.50
C ILE A 34 -7.53 -0.20 -7.55
N GLN A 35 -7.61 -0.91 -6.42
CA GLN A 35 -6.47 -1.06 -5.52
C GLN A 35 -5.84 -2.44 -5.72
N THR A 36 -4.56 -2.45 -6.06
CA THR A 36 -3.76 -3.68 -6.05
C THR A 36 -3.13 -3.83 -4.67
N ILE A 37 -3.50 -4.90 -3.96
CA ILE A 37 -2.86 -5.29 -2.70
C ILE A 37 -2.04 -6.53 -2.99
N SER A 38 -0.73 -6.45 -2.77
CA SER A 38 0.21 -7.57 -2.89
C SER A 38 0.92 -7.80 -1.56
N GLY A 39 1.13 -9.07 -1.19
CA GLY A 39 1.87 -9.42 0.01
C GLY A 39 1.71 -10.89 0.39
N ASN A 40 2.60 -11.36 1.26
CA ASN A 40 2.59 -12.72 1.80
C ASN A 40 1.69 -12.88 3.05
N GLY A 41 1.23 -11.75 3.61
CA GLY A 41 0.36 -11.70 4.78
C GLY A 41 1.05 -11.90 6.13
N ASP A 42 2.37 -11.72 6.21
CA ASP A 42 3.15 -11.81 7.46
C ASP A 42 3.00 -10.57 8.34
N ALA A 43 2.75 -9.42 7.73
CA ALA A 43 2.43 -8.17 8.41
C ALA A 43 1.15 -7.56 7.83
N LYS A 44 0.33 -6.94 8.67
CA LYS A 44 -0.89 -6.23 8.29
C LYS A 44 -0.87 -4.81 8.78
N PHE A 45 -1.37 -3.87 7.99
CA PHE A 45 -1.59 -2.50 8.44
C PHE A 45 -2.62 -2.48 9.57
N ALA A 46 -2.22 -2.04 10.75
CA ALA A 46 -3.09 -1.83 11.90
C ALA A 46 -3.60 -0.39 11.94
N GLU A 47 -2.72 0.57 11.66
CA GLU A 47 -3.06 1.99 11.63
C GLU A 47 -2.17 2.74 10.62
N VAL A 48 -2.77 3.68 9.91
CA VAL A 48 -2.06 4.64 9.06
C VAL A 48 -2.64 6.02 9.33
N ASN A 49 -1.81 6.94 9.79
CA ASN A 49 -2.25 8.32 10.08
C ASN A 49 -1.17 9.34 9.69
N ILE A 50 -1.60 10.58 9.46
CA ILE A 50 -0.71 11.70 9.20
C ILE A 50 -0.78 12.66 10.38
N THR A 51 0.40 13.11 10.82
CA THR A 51 0.57 14.07 11.89
C THR A 51 1.43 15.26 11.43
N ASP A 52 1.37 16.37 12.16
CA ASP A 52 2.36 17.42 12.05
C ASP A 52 3.71 17.00 12.66
N ILE A 53 4.71 17.88 12.59
CA ILE A 53 6.04 17.62 13.14
C ILE A 53 6.08 17.48 14.66
N TYR A 54 4.99 17.82 15.36
CA TYR A 54 4.85 17.69 16.81
C TYR A 54 4.03 16.45 17.18
N GLY A 55 3.66 15.62 16.20
CA GLY A 55 2.90 14.38 16.41
C GLY A 55 1.40 14.60 16.59
N LYS A 56 0.87 15.79 16.30
CA LYS A 56 -0.57 16.04 16.36
C LYS A 56 -1.25 15.58 15.07
N PRO A 57 -2.37 14.83 15.12
CA PRO A 57 -3.13 14.47 13.93
C PRO A 57 -3.58 15.71 13.15
N ILE A 58 -3.47 15.65 11.83
CA ILE A 58 -3.86 16.75 10.93
C ILE A 58 -4.79 16.24 9.82
N GLU A 59 -5.91 16.92 9.64
CA GLU A 59 -6.90 16.60 8.59
C GLU A 59 -6.70 17.46 7.32
N VAL A 60 -6.07 18.62 7.47
CA VAL A 60 -5.81 19.57 6.38
C VAL A 60 -4.31 19.88 6.34
N ILE A 61 -3.72 19.74 5.15
CA ILE A 61 -2.29 19.96 4.91
C ILE A 61 -2.14 21.14 3.97
N THR A 62 -1.33 22.13 4.34
CA THR A 62 -1.01 23.27 3.47
C THR A 62 0.14 22.95 2.51
N VAL A 63 0.19 23.63 1.36
CA VAL A 63 1.26 23.44 0.38
C VAL A 63 2.61 23.78 1.01
N GLY A 64 3.55 22.84 0.94
CA GLY A 64 4.89 22.99 1.53
C GLY A 64 4.99 22.65 3.02
N GLN A 65 3.88 22.28 3.68
CA GLN A 65 3.91 21.86 5.08
C GLN A 65 4.62 20.52 5.25
N ARG A 66 5.55 20.46 6.21
CA ARG A 66 6.17 19.20 6.61
C ARG A 66 5.20 18.40 7.46
N VAL A 67 5.05 17.12 7.13
CA VAL A 67 4.16 16.19 7.81
C VAL A 67 4.90 14.90 8.12
N VAL A 68 4.35 14.09 9.01
CA VAL A 68 4.85 12.77 9.38
C VAL A 68 3.77 11.74 9.09
N LEU A 69 4.10 10.76 8.24
CA LEU A 69 3.27 9.58 7.99
C LEU A 69 3.64 8.50 9.00
N ASN A 70 2.71 8.15 9.87
CA ASN A 70 2.86 7.07 10.83
C ASN A 70 2.19 5.81 10.30
N ILE A 71 2.91 4.69 10.35
CA ILE A 71 2.45 3.39 9.91
C ILE A 71 2.68 2.40 11.04
N VAL A 72 1.61 1.77 11.52
CA VAL A 72 1.65 0.70 12.51
C VAL A 72 1.28 -0.60 11.83
N LEU A 73 2.11 -1.63 12.03
CA LEU A 73 1.91 -2.96 11.49
C LEU A 73 1.73 -3.98 12.60
N ASP A 74 0.75 -4.85 12.45
CA ASP A 74 0.65 -6.09 13.21
C ASP A 74 1.42 -7.18 12.48
N VAL A 75 2.53 -7.62 13.08
CA VAL A 75 3.38 -8.68 12.53
C VAL A 75 3.01 -10.01 13.18
N LYS A 76 2.78 -11.05 12.38
CA LYS A 76 2.60 -12.40 12.91
C LYS A 76 3.86 -12.84 13.63
N LYS A 77 3.72 -13.31 14.86
CA LYS A 77 4.82 -13.92 15.61
C LYS A 77 5.17 -15.25 14.95
N ILE A 78 6.43 -15.40 14.53
CA ILE A 78 7.00 -16.63 13.96
C ILE A 78 7.19 -17.67 15.07
#